data_AF-A0A7V9F2A5-F1
#
_entry.id   AF-A0A7V9F2A5-F1
#
_cell.length_a   1.000
_cell.length_b   1.000
_cell.length_c   1.000
_cell.angle_alpha   90.00
_cell.angle_beta   90.00
_cell.angle_gamma   90.00
#
_symmetry.space_group_name_H-M   'P 1'
#
loop_
_entity.id
_entity.type
_entity.pdbx_description
1 polymer ?
#
loop_
_entity_poly.entity_id
_entity_poly.type
_entity_poly.pdbx_seq_one_letter_code
_entity_poly.pdbx_strand_id
1 'polypeptide(L)' 'WHHTHTFEERSGGTLMRDVVRYALPLWPFGELAGPLVRRDLAAIFDFRRDAVARALARVPNTPDRGAS' A
#
# COMPACT_ATOMS: atom_id res chain seq x y z
N TRP A 1 11.38 -6.84 -8.36
CA TRP A 1 10.23 -6.11 -7.79
C TRP A 1 9.59 -7.00 -6.74
N HIS A 2 9.75 -6.66 -5.46
CA HIS A 2 9.14 -7.41 -4.37
C HIS A 2 8.11 -6.51 -3.70
N HIS A 3 6.87 -6.97 -3.66
CA HIS A 3 5.74 -6.21 -3.15
C HIS A 3 5.13 -6.99 -2.00
N THR A 4 5.02 -6.34 -0.84
CA THR A 4 4.58 -6.97 0.39
C THR A 4 3.43 -6.16 0.97
N HIS A 5 2.37 -6.88 1.35
CA HIS A 5 1.22 -6.37 2.06
C HIS A 5 1.21 -6.94 3.46
N THR A 6 1.08 -6.08 4.47
CA THR A 6 0.78 -6.52 5.84
C THR A 6 -0.51 -5.88 6.32
N PHE A 7 -1.28 -6.66 7.06
CA PHE A 7 -2.57 -6.27 7.62
C PHE A 7 -2.52 -6.53 9.12
N GLU A 8 -2.85 -5.51 9.91
CA GLU A 8 -2.99 -5.65 11.36
C GLU A 8 -4.31 -5.04 11.80
N GLU A 9 -4.93 -5.65 12.80
CA GLU A 9 -6.08 -5.04 13.47
C GLU A 9 -5.61 -3.80 14.24
N ARG A 10 -6.32 -2.68 14.05
CA ARG A 10 -6.04 -1.44 14.75
C ARG A 10 -7.30 -0.61 14.92
N SER A 11 -7.65 -0.33 16.17
CA SER A 11 -8.74 0.60 16.54
C SER A 11 -10.10 0.26 15.90
N GLY A 12 -10.47 -1.03 15.87
CA GLY A 12 -11.74 -1.48 15.28
C GLY A 12 -11.79 -1.44 13.76
N GLY A 13 -10.63 -1.35 13.10
CA GLY A 13 -10.45 -1.49 11.67
C GLY A 13 -9.14 -2.21 11.35
N THR A 14 -8.74 -2.17 10.09
CA THR A 14 -7.51 -2.82 9.61
C THR A 14 -6.51 -1.77 9.15
N LEU A 15 -5.31 -1.76 9.73
CA LEU A 15 -4.19 -1.04 9.15
C LEU A 15 -3.51 -1.90 8.09
N MET A 16 -3.58 -1.43 6.85
CA MET A 16 -2.87 -2.01 5.70
C MET A 16 -1.56 -1.26 5.48
N ARG A 17 -0.44 -1.98 5.37
CA ARG A 17 0.86 -1.42 4.94
C ARG A 17 1.30 -2.07 3.65
N ASP A 18 1.65 -1.22 2.68
CA ASP A 18 2.15 -1.65 1.37
C ASP A 18 3.61 -1.25 1.23
N VAL A 19 4.47 -2.22 0.92
CA VAL A 19 5.91 -2.01 0.73
C VAL A 19 6.33 -2.56 -0.62
N VAL A 20 6.89 -1.69 -1.47
CA VAL A 20 7.50 -2.09 -2.75
C VAL A 20 9.00 -1.89 -2.66
N ARG A 21 9.75 -2.98 -2.92
CA ARG A 21 11.20 -2.97 -3.11
C ARG A 21 11.50 -3.22 -4.58
N TYR A 22 12.20 -2.28 -5.20
CA TYR A 22 12.58 -2.35 -6.61
C TYR A 22 14.04 -1.97 -6.78
N ALA A 23 14.65 -2.46 -7.85
CA ALA A 23 15.97 -2.07 -8.30
C ALA A 23 15.84 -1.51 -9.72
N LEU A 24 16.52 -0.41 -10.00
CA LEU A 24 16.56 0.16 -11.34
C LEU A 24 17.62 -0.57 -12.16
N PRO A 25 17.29 -1.13 -13.33
CA PRO A 25 18.30 -1.69 -14.23
C PRO A 25 19.07 -0.56 -14.93
N LEU A 26 20.23 -0.90 -15.52
CA LEU A 26 21.02 -0.06 -16.46
C LEU A 26 21.90 1.04 -15.83
N TRP A 27 22.83 0.67 -14.96
CA TRP A 27 23.95 1.56 -14.61
C TRP A 27 24.70 2.03 -15.87
N PRO A 28 25.04 3.34 -16.05
CA PRO A 28 24.77 4.48 -15.16
C PRO A 28 23.48 5.28 -15.48
N PHE A 29 22.76 4.99 -16.56
CA PHE A 29 21.59 5.78 -16.98
C PHE A 29 20.32 5.53 -16.16
N GLY A 30 20.26 4.41 -15.44
CA GLY A 30 19.12 4.02 -14.59
C GLY A 30 18.82 5.02 -13.47
N GLU A 31 19.81 5.78 -12.99
CA GLU A 31 19.60 6.78 -11.94
C GLU A 31 18.73 7.97 -12.39
N LEU A 32 18.77 8.32 -13.68
CA LEU A 32 17.96 9.43 -14.24
C LEU A 32 16.46 9.13 -14.18
N ALA A 33 16.08 7.84 -14.23
CA ALA A 33 14.69 7.42 -14.10
C ALA A 33 14.22 7.36 -12.63
N GLY A 34 15.12 7.40 -11.65
CA GLY A 34 14.80 7.28 -10.23
C GLY A 34 13.74 8.27 -9.74
N PRO A 35 13.86 9.58 -10.01
CA PRO A 35 12.85 10.55 -9.62
C PRO A 35 11.47 10.30 -10.25
N LEU A 36 11.42 9.91 -11.53
CA LEU A 36 10.17 9.60 -12.24
C LEU A 36 9.50 8.37 -11.62
N VAL A 37 10.26 7.28 -11.40
CA VAL A 37 9.74 6.05 -10.79
C VAL A 37 9.23 6.32 -9.36
N ARG A 38 9.93 7.14 -8.58
CA ARG A 38 9.46 7.55 -7.24
C ARG A 38 8.15 8.34 -7.31
N ARG A 39 8.00 9.24 -8.27
CA ARG A 39 6.75 10.00 -8.47
C ARG A 39 5.59 9.09 -8.84
N ASP A 40 5.83 8.17 -9.76
CA ASP A 40 4.78 7.24 -10.23
C ASP A 40 4.37 6.27 -9.11
N LEU A 41 5.31 5.78 -8.31
CA LEU A 41 5.03 4.98 -7.11
C LEU A 41 4.20 5.74 -6.08
N ALA A 42 4.53 7.02 -5.83
CA ALA A 42 3.74 7.85 -4.93
C ALA A 42 2.28 7.99 -5.40
N ALA A 43 2.09 8.29 -6.69
CA ALA A 43 0.76 8.38 -7.29
C ALA A 43 -0.03 7.05 -7.20
N ILE A 44 0.66 5.91 -7.39
CA ILE A 44 0.05 4.58 -7.21
C ILE A 44 -0.40 4.37 -5.76
N PHE A 45 0.44 4.71 -4.78
CA PHE A 45 0.08 4.54 -3.36
C PHE A 45 -1.06 5.47 -2.93
N ASP A 46 -1.07 6.71 -3.40
CA ASP A 46 -2.16 7.66 -3.13
C ASP A 46 -3.48 7.16 -3.72
N PHE A 47 -3.48 6.75 -4.99
CA PHE A 47 -4.67 6.17 -5.62
C PHE A 47 -5.18 4.95 -4.86
N ARG A 48 -4.28 4.06 -4.45
CA ARG A 48 -4.65 2.83 -3.74
C ARG A 48 -5.25 3.10 -2.38
N ARG A 49 -4.69 4.04 -1.62
CA ARG A 49 -5.26 4.48 -0.34
C ARG A 49 -6.72 4.85 -0.52
N ASP A 50 -7.01 5.70 -1.48
CA ASP A 50 -8.37 6.20 -1.70
C ASP A 50 -9.30 5.13 -2.28
N ALA A 51 -8.80 4.30 -3.19
CA ALA A 51 -9.56 3.23 -3.80
C ALA A 51 -9.96 2.16 -2.77
N VAL A 52 -9.03 1.76 -1.90
CA VAL A 52 -9.30 0.80 -0.81
C VAL A 52 -10.30 1.39 0.17
N ALA A 53 -10.13 2.64 0.59
CA ALA A 53 -11.09 3.31 1.46
C ALA A 53 -12.49 3.34 0.86
N ARG A 54 -12.63 3.71 -0.43
CA ARG A 54 -13.92 3.70 -1.14
C ARG A 54 -14.53 2.30 -1.25
N ALA A 55 -13.72 1.29 -1.57
CA ALA A 55 -14.19 -0.08 -1.75
C ALA A 55 -14.71 -0.68 -0.43
N LEU A 56 -14.09 -0.33 0.70
CA LEU A 56 -14.44 -0.86 2.01
C LEU A 56 -15.41 0.02 2.81
N ALA A 57 -15.67 1.25 2.39
CA ALA A 57 -16.57 2.20 3.08
C ALA A 57 -18.00 1.68 3.31
N ARG A 58 -18.41 0.61 2.61
CA ARG A 58 -19.76 0.03 2.72
C ARG A 58 -19.79 -1.30 3.47
N VAL A 59 -18.65 -1.79 3.96
CA VAL A 59 -18.58 -3.03 4.75
C VAL A 59 -18.74 -2.65 6.22
N PRO A 60 -19.84 -3.04 6.90
CA PRO A 60 -19.98 -2.78 8.32
C PRO A 60 -18.90 -3.51 9.11
N ASN A 61 -18.16 -2.78 9.94
CA ASN A 61 -17.22 -3.36 10.90
C ASN A 61 -18.03 -4.21 11.88
N THR A 62 -17.94 -5.53 11.74
CA THR A 62 -18.49 -6.46 12.73
C THR A 62 -17.45 -6.55 13.84
N PRO A 63 -17.73 -6.08 15.07
CA PRO A 63 -16.81 -6.27 16.18
C PRO A 63 -16.64 -7.76 16.42
N ASP A 64 -15.42 -8.18 16.73
CA ASP A 64 -15.12 -9.56 17.10
C ASP A 64 -16.02 -9.98 18.28
N ARG A 65 -16.86 -10.99 18.05
CA ARG A 65 -17.66 -11.63 19.09
C ARG A 65 -16.89 -12.84 19.58
N GLY A 66 -15.89 -12.66 20.44
CA GLY A 66 -15.30 -13.80 21.12
C GLY A 66 -13.90 -13.60 21.68
N ALA A 67 -13.81 -12.91 22.82
CA ALA A 67 -12.85 -13.29 23.84
C ALA A 67 -13.62 -13.45 25.15
N SER A 68 -14.06 -14.69 25.39
CA SER A 68 -14.50 -15.19 26.69
C SER A 68 -13.29 -15.55 27.55
#